data_AF-A0A832AME3-F1
#
_entry.id   AF-A0A832AME3-F1
#
_cell.length_a   1.000
_cell.length_b   1.000
_cell.length_c   1.000
_cell.angle_alpha   90.00
_cell.angle_beta   90.00
_cell.angle_gamma   90.00
#
_symmetry.space_group_name_H-M   'P 1'
#
loop_
_entity.id
_entity.type
_entity.pdbx_description
1 polymer ?
#
loop_
_entity_poly.entity_id
_entity_poly.type
_entity_poly.pdbx_seq_one_letter_code
_entity_poly.pdbx_strand_id
1 'polypeptide(L)'
;MSPYNTPVFQTLRGKADPAWLWDFDRGRIVWANRAGIEFWSEATLFDLLDRRFEAGSATADAIGAIAEALQADETRDEEISRLIFFAEAGQLLKCKGKLHDLEDGRTGLLLFAERGTAKGVGATPELFEGAVRRLPVAMAVFDRGGKLVFANRACRDIFGDVDPETGTKTTPVFHLEKWLGGERPAHDFISRLQRVGYVSEARALHTRFGHR
;
A
#
# COMPACT_ATOMS: atom_id res chain seq x y z
N MET A 1 37.06 -7.38 1.97
CA MET A 1 36.12 -8.22 1.21
C MET A 1 34.81 -7.47 1.12
N SER A 2 34.07 -7.51 0.01
CA SER A 2 32.76 -6.85 -0.07
C SER A 2 31.74 -7.63 0.77
N PRO A 3 30.87 -6.96 1.55
CA PRO A 3 29.84 -7.58 2.38
C PRO A 3 28.93 -8.57 1.65
N TYR A 4 28.73 -8.28 0.36
CA TYR A 4 27.73 -8.96 -0.47
C TYR A 4 28.38 -10.03 -1.36
N ASN A 5 29.35 -10.75 -0.80
CA ASN A 5 30.06 -11.86 -1.47
C ASN A 5 29.67 -13.25 -0.93
N THR A 6 28.57 -13.34 -0.17
CA THR A 6 28.01 -14.61 0.28
C THR A 6 27.33 -15.37 -0.88
N PRO A 7 27.11 -16.70 -0.77
CA PRO A 7 26.53 -17.50 -1.84
C PRO A 7 25.16 -17.00 -2.34
N VAL A 8 24.34 -16.44 -1.44
CA VAL A 8 23.01 -15.90 -1.81
C VAL A 8 23.14 -14.70 -2.75
N PHE A 9 23.98 -13.71 -2.43
CA PHE A 9 24.16 -12.53 -3.28
C PHE A 9 24.86 -12.88 -4.60
N GLN A 10 25.81 -13.82 -4.58
CA GLN A 10 26.43 -14.30 -5.82
C GLN A 10 25.41 -14.96 -6.76
N THR A 11 24.52 -15.79 -6.21
CA THR A 11 23.44 -16.42 -6.97
C THR A 11 22.50 -15.40 -7.61
N LEU A 12 22.20 -14.31 -6.89
CA LEU A 12 21.27 -13.27 -7.35
C LEU A 12 21.85 -12.26 -8.32
N ARG A 13 23.17 -12.02 -8.28
CA ARG A 13 23.84 -11.08 -9.20
C ARG A 13 23.55 -11.40 -10.67
N GLY A 14 23.46 -12.68 -11.02
CA GLY A 14 23.22 -13.14 -12.39
C GLY A 14 21.75 -13.34 -12.78
N LYS A 15 20.80 -13.14 -11.85
CA LYS A 15 19.38 -13.35 -12.13
C LYS A 15 18.79 -12.18 -12.92
N ALA A 16 17.87 -12.49 -13.83
CA ALA A 16 17.13 -11.51 -14.62
C ALA A 16 16.03 -10.82 -13.81
N ASP A 17 15.59 -11.47 -12.73
CA ASP A 17 14.60 -10.95 -11.78
C ASP A 17 15.24 -9.92 -10.83
N PRO A 18 14.56 -8.79 -10.56
CA PRO A 18 15.02 -7.80 -9.61
C PRO A 18 15.19 -8.39 -8.20
N ALA A 19 16.32 -8.12 -7.58
CA ALA A 19 16.56 -8.45 -6.19
C ALA A 19 17.34 -7.34 -5.49
N TRP A 20 16.97 -7.02 -4.26
CA TRP A 20 17.65 -6.02 -3.44
C TRP A 20 17.50 -6.30 -1.94
N LEU A 21 18.43 -5.76 -1.16
CA LEU A 21 18.45 -5.85 0.29
C LEU A 21 18.04 -4.50 0.89
N TRP A 22 17.00 -4.54 1.71
CA TRP A 22 16.53 -3.41 2.50
C TRP A 22 17.13 -3.44 3.89
N ASP A 23 17.61 -2.30 4.38
CA ASP A 23 18.11 -2.07 5.73
C ASP A 23 17.02 -1.35 6.53
N PHE A 24 16.41 -2.03 7.50
CA PHE A 24 15.27 -1.51 8.26
C PHE A 24 15.65 -0.25 9.06
N ASP A 25 16.75 -0.31 9.81
CA ASP A 25 17.19 0.76 10.70
C ASP A 25 17.49 2.05 9.94
N ARG A 26 17.98 1.94 8.70
CA ARG A 26 18.32 3.09 7.85
C ARG A 26 17.25 3.45 6.83
N GLY A 27 16.20 2.65 6.68
CA GLY A 27 15.13 2.87 5.71
C GLY A 27 15.65 3.03 4.27
N ARG A 28 16.60 2.18 3.86
CA ARG A 28 17.25 2.32 2.54
C ARG A 28 17.65 0.98 1.94
N ILE A 29 17.94 1.00 0.66
CA ILE A 29 18.54 -0.13 -0.04
C ILE A 29 20.05 -0.12 0.19
N VAL A 30 20.62 -1.27 0.52
CA VAL A 30 22.06 -1.43 0.79
C VAL A 30 22.75 -2.37 -0.19
N TRP A 31 21.98 -3.08 -1.01
CA TRP A 31 22.49 -3.90 -2.10
C TRP A 31 21.38 -4.16 -3.13
N ALA A 32 21.73 -4.30 -4.40
CA ALA A 32 20.83 -4.78 -5.44
C ALA A 32 21.60 -5.51 -6.55
N ASN A 33 20.93 -6.42 -7.24
CA ASN A 33 21.43 -6.94 -8.52
C ASN A 33 21.14 -5.94 -9.66
N ARG A 34 21.65 -6.22 -10.87
CA ARG A 34 21.46 -5.32 -12.01
C ARG A 34 19.99 -5.07 -12.35
N ALA A 35 19.16 -6.11 -12.32
CA ALA A 35 17.72 -5.98 -12.56
C ALA A 35 17.00 -5.15 -11.48
N GLY A 36 17.49 -5.19 -10.23
CA GLY A 36 17.03 -4.36 -9.12
C GLY A 36 17.38 -2.88 -9.32
N ILE A 37 18.62 -2.59 -9.76
CA ILE A 37 19.04 -1.23 -10.10
C ILE A 37 18.16 -0.65 -11.22
N GLU A 38 17.95 -1.43 -12.29
CA GLU A 38 17.06 -1.05 -13.39
C GLU A 38 15.61 -0.85 -12.94
N PHE A 39 15.11 -1.70 -12.04
CA PHE A 39 13.75 -1.59 -11.48
C PHE A 39 13.53 -0.23 -10.79
N TRP A 40 14.51 0.24 -10.03
CA TRP A 40 14.46 1.53 -9.36
C TRP A 40 14.78 2.72 -10.29
N SER A 41 15.01 2.47 -11.58
CA SER A 41 15.39 3.47 -12.59
C SER A 41 16.68 4.22 -12.25
N GLU A 42 17.61 3.56 -11.56
CA GLU A 42 18.92 4.12 -11.24
C GLU A 42 19.99 3.65 -12.24
N ALA A 43 21.06 4.42 -12.41
CA ALA A 43 22.14 4.09 -13.34
C ALA A 43 23.13 3.09 -12.73
N THR A 44 23.41 3.23 -11.44
CA THR A 44 24.38 2.39 -10.73
C THR A 44 23.88 1.97 -9.36
N LEU A 45 24.53 0.95 -8.77
CA LEU A 45 24.27 0.60 -7.38
C LEU A 45 24.57 1.78 -6.46
N PHE A 46 25.62 2.56 -6.74
CA PHE A 46 26.01 3.68 -5.91
C PHE A 46 24.89 4.72 -5.80
N ASP A 47 24.25 5.06 -6.91
CA ASP A 47 23.09 5.97 -6.93
C ASP A 47 21.92 5.43 -6.10
N LEU A 48 21.66 4.12 -6.21
CA LEU A 48 20.60 3.46 -5.45
C LEU A 48 20.87 3.41 -3.94
N LEU A 49 22.14 3.32 -3.52
CA LEU A 49 22.52 3.33 -2.09
C LEU A 49 22.29 4.69 -1.42
N ASP A 50 22.38 5.76 -2.21
CA ASP A 50 22.15 7.14 -1.74
C ASP A 50 20.66 7.52 -1.74
N ARG A 51 19.82 6.73 -2.42
CA ARG A 51 18.36 6.92 -2.43
C ARG A 51 17.77 6.74 -1.03
N ARG A 52 17.19 7.82 -0.51
CA ARG A 52 16.45 7.81 0.76
C ARG A 52 14.98 7.59 0.50
N PHE A 53 14.37 6.74 1.31
CA PHE A 53 12.93 6.54 1.35
C PHE A 53 12.39 7.32 2.54
N GLU A 54 11.33 8.08 2.32
CA GLU A 54 10.70 8.82 3.42
C GLU A 54 10.11 7.86 4.45
N ALA A 55 10.29 8.17 5.73
CA ALA A 55 9.65 7.40 6.79
C ALA A 55 8.12 7.51 6.64
N GLY A 56 7.42 6.37 6.63
CA GLY A 56 5.98 6.32 6.35
C GLY A 56 5.62 6.35 4.86
N SER A 57 6.58 6.18 3.95
CA SER A 57 6.25 5.97 2.54
C SER A 57 5.54 4.63 2.34
N ALA A 58 4.69 4.54 1.33
CA ALA A 58 3.93 3.31 1.06
C ALA A 58 4.85 2.09 0.82
N THR A 59 6.05 2.31 0.27
CA THR A 59 7.07 1.27 0.10
C THR A 59 7.67 0.86 1.44
N ALA A 60 8.08 1.82 2.26
CA ALA A 60 8.67 1.55 3.57
C ALA A 60 7.67 0.80 4.47
N ASP A 61 6.40 1.22 4.47
CA ASP A 61 5.32 0.58 5.23
C ASP A 61 5.06 -0.85 4.75
N ALA A 62 5.01 -1.07 3.43
CA ALA A 62 4.76 -2.41 2.88
C ALA A 62 5.92 -3.37 3.17
N ILE A 63 7.16 -2.89 3.11
CA ILE A 63 8.36 -3.66 3.47
C ILE A 63 8.35 -3.95 4.98
N GLY A 64 7.99 -2.99 5.81
CA GLY A 64 7.86 -3.15 7.26
C GLY A 64 6.84 -4.22 7.65
N ALA A 65 5.66 -4.21 7.02
CA ALA A 65 4.62 -5.21 7.29
C ALA A 65 5.06 -6.65 6.97
N ILE A 66 5.94 -6.83 5.97
CA ILE A 66 6.52 -8.15 5.64
C ILE A 66 7.51 -8.57 6.73
N ALA A 67 8.31 -7.63 7.21
CA ALA A 67 9.25 -7.87 8.31
C ALA A 67 8.53 -8.30 9.59
N GLU A 68 7.49 -7.57 9.97
CA GLU A 68 6.67 -7.87 11.14
C GLU A 68 6.04 -9.26 11.03
N ALA A 69 5.51 -9.61 9.87
CA ALA A 69 4.94 -10.94 9.64
C ALA A 69 6.00 -12.06 9.77
N LEU A 70 7.20 -11.88 9.21
CA LEU A 70 8.29 -12.85 9.32
C LEU A 70 8.84 -12.98 10.75
N GLN A 71 8.83 -11.88 11.52
CA GLN A 71 9.29 -11.88 12.91
C GLN A 71 8.26 -12.53 13.85
N ALA A 72 6.96 -12.30 13.61
CA ALA A 72 5.88 -12.83 14.43
C ALA A 72 5.73 -14.35 14.35
N ASP A 73 6.09 -14.95 13.21
CA ASP A 73 5.96 -16.40 12.97
C ASP A 73 7.23 -17.18 13.38
N GLU A 74 8.25 -16.51 13.95
CA GLU A 74 9.59 -17.07 14.20
C GLU A 74 10.27 -17.69 12.96
N THR A 75 9.69 -17.49 11.76
CA THR A 75 10.12 -18.07 10.49
C THR A 75 11.25 -17.26 9.85
N ARG A 76 12.40 -17.20 10.52
CA ARG A 76 13.57 -16.45 10.02
C ARG A 76 14.13 -17.03 8.73
N ASP A 77 13.95 -18.34 8.51
CA ASP A 77 14.49 -19.04 7.35
C ASP A 77 13.52 -19.21 6.18
N GLU A 78 12.24 -18.91 6.35
CA GLU A 78 11.23 -19.06 5.30
C GLU A 78 11.10 -17.82 4.42
N GLU A 79 10.72 -18.04 3.17
CA GLU A 79 10.41 -16.98 2.21
C GLU A 79 8.90 -16.76 2.17
N ILE A 80 8.45 -15.53 2.45
CA ILE A 80 7.03 -15.18 2.27
C ILE A 80 6.81 -14.46 0.95
N SER A 81 5.78 -14.88 0.21
CA SER A 81 5.37 -14.25 -1.05
C SER A 81 4.26 -13.23 -0.81
N ARG A 82 4.46 -11.98 -1.24
CA ARG A 82 3.48 -10.88 -1.15
C ARG A 82 3.47 -10.03 -2.42
N LEU A 83 2.32 -9.44 -2.74
CA LEU A 83 2.20 -8.44 -3.79
C LEU A 83 2.46 -7.05 -3.18
N ILE A 84 3.45 -6.32 -3.68
CA ILE A 84 3.91 -5.05 -3.11
C ILE A 84 3.85 -3.95 -4.16
N PHE A 85 3.22 -2.82 -3.81
CA PHE A 85 3.25 -1.62 -4.63
C PHE A 85 4.40 -0.71 -4.16
N PHE A 86 5.39 -0.53 -5.04
CA PHE A 86 6.54 0.33 -4.82
C PHE A 86 6.23 1.71 -5.38
N ALA A 87 5.78 2.63 -4.51
CA ALA A 87 5.28 3.93 -4.93
C ALA A 87 6.34 4.76 -5.67
N GLU A 88 7.59 4.75 -5.20
CA GLU A 88 8.70 5.50 -5.78
C GLU A 88 9.21 4.88 -7.10
N ALA A 89 8.86 3.63 -7.40
CA ALA A 89 9.09 3.00 -8.70
C ALA A 89 7.83 3.02 -9.59
N GLY A 90 6.66 3.37 -9.03
CA GLY A 90 5.36 3.29 -9.72
C GLY A 90 4.98 1.87 -10.16
N GLN A 91 5.52 0.82 -9.53
CA GLN A 91 5.38 -0.56 -9.99
C GLN A 91 4.80 -1.48 -8.91
N LEU A 92 4.00 -2.44 -9.36
CA LEU A 92 3.46 -3.52 -8.52
C LEU A 92 4.16 -4.83 -8.89
N LEU A 93 4.79 -5.47 -7.91
CA LEU A 93 5.45 -6.75 -8.13
C LEU A 93 5.08 -7.75 -7.07
N LYS A 94 5.00 -9.02 -7.48
CA LYS A 94 4.98 -10.13 -6.54
C LYS A 94 6.42 -10.35 -6.08
N CYS A 95 6.64 -10.17 -4.79
CA CYS A 95 7.93 -10.28 -4.16
C CYS A 95 7.94 -11.44 -3.17
N LYS A 96 9.06 -12.17 -3.15
CA LYS A 96 9.44 -13.01 -2.03
C LYS A 96 10.33 -12.20 -1.11
N GLY A 97 10.11 -12.31 0.19
CA GLY A 97 10.92 -11.66 1.21
C GLY A 97 11.47 -12.70 2.18
N LYS A 98 12.74 -12.56 2.56
CA LYS A 98 13.38 -13.33 3.63
C LYS A 98 14.23 -12.40 4.50
N LEU A 99 14.20 -12.59 5.81
CA LEU A 99 15.06 -11.85 6.73
C LEU A 99 16.54 -12.17 6.46
N HIS A 100 17.39 -11.16 6.52
CA HIS A 100 18.82 -11.31 6.28
C HIS A 100 19.62 -10.47 7.27
N ASP A 101 20.66 -11.07 7.85
CA ASP A 101 21.54 -10.36 8.76
C ASP A 101 22.58 -9.56 7.96
N LEU A 102 22.72 -8.28 8.31
CA LEU A 102 23.77 -7.41 7.80
C LEU A 102 25.07 -7.65 8.59
N GLU A 103 26.21 -7.29 8.01
CA GLU A 103 27.53 -7.50 8.64
C GLU A 103 27.70 -6.80 9.99
N ASP A 104 26.98 -5.70 10.23
CA ASP A 104 27.02 -4.95 11.48
C ASP A 104 26.02 -5.47 12.54
N GLY A 105 25.40 -6.63 12.29
CA GLY A 105 24.46 -7.28 13.19
C GLY A 105 23.02 -6.78 13.08
N ARG A 106 22.77 -5.79 12.22
CA ARG A 106 21.40 -5.32 11.94
C ARG A 106 20.65 -6.34 11.09
N THR A 107 19.32 -6.28 11.13
CA THR A 107 18.46 -7.12 10.30
C THR A 107 17.97 -6.32 9.10
N GLY A 108 17.85 -6.99 7.97
CA GLY A 108 17.29 -6.46 6.74
C GLY A 108 16.32 -7.45 6.10
N LEU A 109 15.71 -7.02 5.01
CA LEU A 109 14.85 -7.87 4.18
C LEU A 109 15.47 -8.02 2.80
N LEU A 110 15.81 -9.26 2.45
CA LEU A 110 16.18 -9.60 1.09
C LEU A 110 14.89 -9.85 0.29
N LEU A 111 14.66 -9.00 -0.71
CA LEU A 111 13.50 -9.05 -1.59
C LEU A 111 13.91 -9.58 -2.97
N PHE A 112 13.07 -10.46 -3.52
CA PHE A 112 13.20 -11.03 -4.84
C PHE A 112 11.87 -10.83 -5.58
N ALA A 113 11.86 -10.05 -6.65
CA ALA A 113 10.64 -9.79 -7.39
C ALA A 113 10.56 -10.69 -8.62
N GLU A 114 9.47 -11.46 -8.75
CA GLU A 114 9.25 -12.31 -9.92
C GLU A 114 8.85 -11.41 -11.12
N ARG A 115 9.70 -11.28 -12.16
CA ARG A 115 9.31 -10.63 -13.44
C ARG A 115 8.35 -11.56 -14.19
N GLY A 116 7.06 -11.50 -13.83
CA GLY A 116 5.99 -11.96 -14.70
C GLY A 116 5.76 -10.94 -15.81
N THR A 117 5.69 -11.37 -17.07
CA THR A 117 5.21 -10.52 -18.16
C THR A 117 3.86 -9.94 -17.75
N ALA A 118 3.77 -8.63 -17.55
CA ALA A 118 2.51 -7.93 -17.30
C ALA A 118 1.65 -7.90 -18.58
N LYS A 119 1.34 -9.06 -19.15
CA LYS A 119 0.15 -9.24 -19.97
C LYS A 119 -0.96 -9.67 -19.02
N GLY A 120 -1.74 -8.68 -18.56
CA GLY A 120 -3.01 -8.93 -17.90
C GLY A 120 -2.93 -9.24 -16.40
N VAL A 121 -2.15 -8.50 -15.61
CA VAL A 121 -2.55 -8.29 -14.21
C VAL A 121 -3.72 -7.31 -14.26
N GLY A 122 -4.92 -7.83 -14.52
CA GLY A 122 -6.14 -7.10 -14.17
C GLY A 122 -6.04 -6.73 -12.68
N ALA A 123 -6.52 -5.54 -12.32
CA ALA A 123 -6.45 -5.08 -10.94
C ALA A 123 -7.03 -6.17 -10.02
N THR A 124 -6.17 -6.83 -9.24
CA THR A 124 -6.66 -7.79 -8.25
C THR A 124 -7.46 -6.99 -7.21
N PRO A 125 -8.46 -7.60 -6.56
CA PRO A 125 -9.21 -6.92 -5.50
C PRO A 125 -8.31 -6.27 -4.44
N GLU A 126 -7.21 -6.93 -4.08
CA GLU A 126 -6.25 -6.45 -3.09
C GLU A 126 -5.43 -5.25 -3.59
N LEU A 127 -5.07 -5.23 -4.88
CA LEU A 127 -4.40 -4.08 -5.50
C LEU A 127 -5.35 -2.88 -5.57
N PHE A 128 -6.58 -3.12 -6.03
CA PHE A 128 -7.58 -2.07 -6.13
C PHE A 128 -7.87 -1.49 -4.74
N GLU A 129 -8.05 -2.35 -3.75
CA GLU A 129 -8.27 -1.91 -2.37
C GLU A 129 -7.08 -1.14 -1.81
N GLY A 130 -5.85 -1.66 -1.98
CA GLY A 130 -4.63 -0.98 -1.52
C GLY A 130 -4.39 0.36 -2.23
N ALA A 131 -4.74 0.48 -3.51
CA ALA A 131 -4.67 1.73 -4.25
C ALA A 131 -5.74 2.71 -3.75
N VAL A 132 -7.00 2.28 -3.69
CA VAL A 132 -8.13 3.12 -3.28
C VAL A 132 -7.98 3.65 -1.85
N ARG A 133 -7.48 2.82 -0.91
CA ARG A 133 -7.23 3.24 0.48
C ARG A 133 -6.24 4.41 0.59
N ARG A 134 -5.32 4.58 -0.37
CA ARG A 134 -4.24 5.59 -0.37
C ARG A 134 -4.45 6.76 -1.33
N LEU A 135 -5.49 6.75 -2.16
CA LEU A 135 -5.75 7.86 -3.08
C LEU A 135 -5.93 9.19 -2.32
N PRO A 136 -5.34 10.30 -2.81
CA PRO A 136 -5.50 11.63 -2.21
C PRO A 136 -6.88 12.26 -2.49
N VAL A 137 -7.75 11.54 -3.21
CA VAL A 137 -9.13 11.93 -3.48
C VAL A 137 -10.03 11.23 -2.48
N ALA A 138 -10.88 11.98 -1.77
CA ALA A 138 -11.84 11.41 -0.84
C ALA A 138 -12.86 10.52 -1.56
N MET A 139 -12.93 9.25 -1.15
CA MET A 139 -13.84 8.25 -1.72
C MET A 139 -14.56 7.48 -0.61
N ALA A 140 -15.85 7.24 -0.83
CA ALA A 140 -16.69 6.41 0.04
C ALA A 140 -17.67 5.57 -0.79
N VAL A 141 -18.01 4.40 -0.27
CA VAL A 141 -18.98 3.47 -0.85
C VAL A 141 -20.10 3.28 0.16
N PHE A 142 -21.34 3.37 -0.32
CA PHE A 142 -22.54 3.18 0.48
C PHE A 142 -23.36 2.01 -0.08
N ASP A 143 -24.09 1.32 0.80
CA ASP A 143 -25.11 0.39 0.37
C ASP A 143 -26.38 1.12 -0.14
N ARG A 144 -27.37 0.35 -0.59
CA ARG A 144 -28.62 0.90 -1.12
C ARG A 144 -29.46 1.65 -0.07
N GLY A 145 -29.26 1.39 1.21
CA GLY A 145 -29.88 2.11 2.32
C GLY A 145 -29.10 3.35 2.75
N GLY A 146 -28.02 3.69 2.04
CA GLY A 146 -27.16 4.82 2.37
C GLY A 146 -26.26 4.57 3.57
N LYS A 147 -26.10 3.33 4.04
CA LYS A 147 -25.14 2.97 5.09
C LYS A 147 -23.74 2.89 4.48
N LEU A 148 -22.75 3.45 5.18
CA LEU A 148 -21.35 3.41 4.75
C LEU A 148 -20.80 1.99 4.80
N VAL A 149 -20.20 1.56 3.69
CA VAL A 149 -19.54 0.25 3.52
C VAL A 149 -18.02 0.41 3.53
N PHE A 150 -17.51 1.48 2.94
CA PHE A 150 -16.07 1.75 2.86
C PHE A 150 -15.81 3.25 2.76
N ALA A 151 -14.70 3.71 3.35
CA ALA A 151 -14.14 5.05 3.14
C ALA A 151 -12.62 4.98 3.13
N ASN A 152 -11.97 5.67 2.18
CA ASN A 152 -10.51 5.78 2.16
C ASN A 152 -9.97 6.82 3.16
N ARG A 153 -8.64 6.89 3.32
CA ARG A 153 -8.01 7.80 4.30
C ARG A 153 -8.39 9.26 4.08
N ALA A 154 -8.30 9.76 2.84
CA ALA A 154 -8.66 11.13 2.50
C ALA A 154 -10.11 11.48 2.88
N CYS A 155 -11.04 10.53 2.73
CA CYS A 155 -12.43 10.71 3.15
C CYS A 155 -12.57 10.79 4.68
N ARG A 156 -11.89 9.92 5.43
CA ARG A 156 -11.92 9.93 6.91
C ARG A 156 -11.30 11.20 7.49
N ASP A 157 -10.23 11.70 6.86
CA ASP A 157 -9.58 12.95 7.27
C ASP A 157 -10.54 14.15 7.14
N ILE A 158 -11.41 14.16 6.12
CA ILE A 158 -12.39 15.24 5.90
C ILE A 158 -13.63 15.07 6.79
N PHE A 159 -14.15 13.85 6.94
CA PHE A 159 -15.48 13.61 7.50
C PHE A 159 -15.50 12.97 8.89
N GLY A 160 -14.39 12.42 9.38
CA GLY A 160 -14.26 11.75 10.68
C GLY A 160 -14.26 10.22 10.61
N ASP A 161 -13.76 9.59 11.68
CA ASP A 161 -13.77 8.14 11.83
C ASP A 161 -15.18 7.65 12.13
N VAL A 162 -15.87 7.19 11.09
CA VAL A 162 -16.99 6.28 11.28
C VAL A 162 -16.66 5.03 10.49
N ASP A 163 -16.09 4.09 11.22
CA ASP A 163 -15.43 2.90 10.71
C ASP A 163 -16.43 1.74 10.59
N PRO A 164 -16.65 1.17 9.40
CA PRO A 164 -17.43 -0.06 9.24
C PRO A 164 -16.65 -1.34 9.60
N GLU A 165 -15.35 -1.28 9.91
CA GLU A 165 -14.50 -2.45 10.21
C GLU A 165 -14.24 -2.68 11.72
N THR A 166 -14.64 -1.76 12.62
CA THR A 166 -14.53 -1.99 14.08
C THR A 166 -15.78 -2.66 14.65
N GLY A 167 -15.76 -3.99 14.64
CA GLY A 167 -16.71 -4.81 15.39
C GLY A 167 -16.58 -4.61 16.91
N THR A 168 -17.26 -3.63 17.48
CA THR A 168 -17.72 -3.65 18.89
C THR A 168 -19.13 -3.06 19.02
N LYS A 169 -19.91 -3.62 19.96
CA LYS A 169 -21.37 -3.64 20.00
C LYS A 169 -22.12 -2.30 20.17
N THR A 170 -21.49 -1.13 20.12
CA THR A 170 -22.20 0.16 20.30
C THR A 170 -21.41 1.34 19.72
N THR A 171 -21.22 1.39 18.40
CA THR A 171 -20.70 2.58 17.71
C THR A 171 -21.57 2.85 16.47
N PRO A 172 -22.00 4.09 16.23
CA PRO A 172 -23.11 4.36 15.32
C PRO A 172 -22.74 4.05 13.87
N VAL A 173 -23.61 3.30 13.22
CA VAL A 173 -23.59 3.09 11.77
C VAL A 173 -23.64 4.45 11.08
N PHE A 174 -22.67 4.76 10.20
CA PHE A 174 -22.71 6.00 9.44
C PHE A 174 -23.70 5.89 8.29
N HIS A 175 -24.53 6.91 8.13
CA HIS A 175 -25.46 7.03 7.02
C HIS A 175 -25.21 8.31 6.21
N LEU A 176 -25.36 8.21 4.90
CA LEU A 176 -25.16 9.28 3.92
C LEU A 176 -25.96 10.56 4.25
N GLU A 177 -27.11 10.43 4.92
CA GLU A 177 -27.90 11.56 5.44
C GLU A 177 -27.09 12.54 6.29
N LYS A 178 -26.07 12.06 7.01
CA LYS A 178 -25.25 12.90 7.89
C LYS A 178 -24.39 13.88 7.07
N TRP A 179 -24.01 13.48 5.85
CA TRP A 179 -23.34 14.37 4.90
C TRP A 179 -24.33 15.24 4.14
N LEU A 180 -25.47 14.67 3.72
CA LEU A 180 -26.45 15.35 2.87
C LEU A 180 -27.44 16.25 3.60
N GLY A 181 -27.35 16.34 4.94
CA GLY A 181 -28.17 17.23 5.76
C GLY A 181 -29.56 16.69 6.12
N GLY A 182 -29.75 15.36 6.09
CA GLY A 182 -30.97 14.68 6.54
C GLY A 182 -31.45 13.56 5.62
N GLU A 183 -32.48 12.85 6.09
CA GLU A 183 -33.06 11.67 5.41
C GLU A 183 -33.62 12.00 4.02
N ARG A 184 -34.41 13.08 3.90
CA ARG A 184 -35.05 13.46 2.63
C ARG A 184 -34.01 13.80 1.54
N PRO A 185 -33.01 14.68 1.77
CA PRO A 185 -31.96 14.92 0.78
C PRO A 185 -31.19 13.67 0.35
N ALA A 186 -30.97 12.72 1.27
CA ALA A 186 -30.28 11.47 0.97
C ALA A 186 -31.14 10.52 0.14
N HIS A 187 -32.42 10.37 0.50
CA HIS A 187 -33.38 9.59 -0.27
C HIS A 187 -33.50 10.10 -1.72
N ASP A 188 -33.61 11.43 -1.89
CA ASP A 188 -33.73 12.05 -3.21
C ASP A 188 -32.47 11.86 -4.06
N PHE A 189 -31.29 11.96 -3.44
CA PHE A 189 -30.01 11.72 -4.10
C PHE A 189 -29.88 10.26 -4.55
N ILE A 190 -30.17 9.29 -3.67
CA ILE A 190 -30.12 7.86 -3.98
C ILE A 190 -31.14 7.51 -5.07
N SER A 191 -32.36 8.03 -4.99
CA SER A 191 -33.40 7.82 -6.01
C SER A 191 -32.98 8.34 -7.38
N ARG A 192 -32.33 9.51 -7.44
CA ARG A 192 -31.76 10.06 -8.68
C ARG A 192 -30.63 9.18 -9.23
N LEU A 193 -29.72 8.74 -8.37
CA LEU A 193 -28.61 7.84 -8.73
C LEU A 193 -29.12 6.53 -9.31
N GLN A 194 -30.15 5.93 -8.70
CA GLN A 194 -30.76 4.69 -9.19
C GLN A 194 -31.41 4.86 -10.57
N ARG A 195 -32.00 6.03 -10.85
CA ARG A 195 -32.66 6.31 -12.13
C ARG A 195 -31.68 6.58 -13.27
N VAL A 196 -30.57 7.26 -12.99
CA VAL A 196 -29.66 7.82 -14.02
C VAL A 196 -28.32 7.06 -14.10
N GLY A 197 -27.98 6.26 -13.08
CA GLY A 197 -26.75 5.48 -13.00
C GLY A 197 -25.53 6.27 -12.49
N TYR A 198 -25.48 7.58 -12.71
CA TYR A 198 -24.50 8.48 -12.11
C TYR A 198 -25.10 9.85 -11.81
N VAL A 199 -24.54 10.55 -10.82
CA VAL A 199 -24.89 11.94 -10.48
C VAL A 199 -23.59 12.67 -10.19
N SER A 200 -23.45 13.89 -10.72
CA SER A 200 -22.39 14.83 -10.37
C SER A 200 -23.05 16.15 -9.97
N GLU A 201 -22.80 16.60 -8.74
CA GLU A 201 -23.32 17.86 -8.23
C GLU A 201 -22.32 18.48 -7.25
N ALA A 202 -22.23 19.81 -7.24
CA ALA A 202 -21.55 20.55 -6.18
C ALA A 202 -22.54 20.79 -5.05
N ARG A 203 -22.21 20.34 -3.84
CA ARG A 203 -23.04 20.52 -2.65
C ARG A 203 -22.14 20.84 -1.47
N ALA A 204 -22.61 21.75 -0.62
CA ALA A 204 -21.96 22.00 0.66
C ALA A 204 -22.27 20.83 1.62
N LEU A 205 -21.23 20.24 2.20
CA LEU A 205 -21.29 19.10 3.10
C LEU A 205 -20.83 19.47 4.50
N HIS A 206 -21.33 18.72 5.49
CA HIS A 206 -20.83 18.81 6.85
C HIS A 206 -19.51 18.03 6.97
N THR A 207 -18.42 18.75 7.19
CA THR A 207 -17.07 18.19 7.36
C THR A 207 -16.56 18.43 8.78
N ARG A 208 -15.45 17.81 9.16
CA ARG A 208 -14.73 18.12 10.41
C ARG A 208 -14.27 19.58 10.49
N PHE A 209 -14.13 20.24 9.34
CA PHE A 209 -13.69 21.63 9.23
C PHE A 209 -14.86 22.61 9.10
N GLY A 210 -16.08 22.18 9.44
CA GLY A 210 -17.32 22.94 9.29
C GLY A 210 -18.04 22.66 7.97
N HIS A 211 -19.00 23.52 7.64
CA HIS A 211 -19.78 23.42 6.41
C HIS A 211 -18.92 23.90 5.23
N ARG A 212 -18.64 23.01 4.27
CA ARG A 212 -17.77 23.29 3.10
C ARG A 212 -18.38 22.81 1.81
#